data_AF-A0A956UMY3-F1
#
_entry.id   AF-A0A956UMY3-F1
#
_cell.length_a   1.000
_cell.length_b   1.000
_cell.length_c   1.000
_cell.angle_alpha   90.00
_cell.angle_beta   90.00
_cell.angle_gamma   90.00
#
_symmetry.space_group_name_H-M   'P 1'
#
loop_
_entity.id
_entity.type
_entity.pdbx_description
1 polymer ?
#
loop_
_entity_poly.entity_id
_entity_poly.type
_entity_poly.pdbx_seq_one_letter_code
_entity_poly.pdbx_strand_id
1 'polypeptide(L)'
;MSDYNDRARADIAEANPARVITPIMRKLVADAGVMEGRARPEARQRAEAARAEAVERMAELHEQLKERLEARGIGYHRAATAGEATATVRRLLGDARRVAKSKSMVGEEVGLTHALRESGIDVLETDIGEYIVDIEGRGPSHITAPALHLNRGRIKEMLERGGTTLSDDDPTRLSRFVRDIVGDFFADCDAGITGANAVIASSGRIVAIENEGNVSLGASHPKKHIVITGLEKVVPDEAAALAVLEVLAANATAQPLTSFSNVFADPAAGQERHIVFVDNGRSGIAADPRYRDVLRCIRCGACMNGCPIYRTAGGLSYGSPYMGPIGAVLSPLIWPDGRYADLPFASSLCGRCTEACPVGIPLHRMLLDLRADAVEAGEAGTRPEKLGWKAWATMFAGRQRGRIASTVARLGAGRGLHAASGELRAGTARGEENAAAFVPVQSIEPESAPQELEALFRHRAAALGVLVVDTVEPMEGDRLVDATGGIANTGSVVLAGENSSRRSLLGAQRIVVRLNREHIVRYPTDAGGLLGDGEALILTGASRTADIEKQIVRGIHGPEDLVVELT
;
A
#
# COMPACT_ATOMS: atom_id res chain seq x y z
N MET A 1 11.79 -24.05 -10.95
CA MET A 1 10.62 -23.45 -10.26
C MET A 1 9.42 -23.64 -11.16
N SER A 2 8.23 -23.92 -10.62
CA SER A 2 6.98 -23.86 -11.41
C SER A 2 6.80 -22.43 -11.91
N ASP A 3 6.26 -22.25 -13.12
CA ASP A 3 5.96 -20.92 -13.64
C ASP A 3 4.67 -20.35 -13.01
N TYR A 4 4.36 -19.09 -13.27
CA TYR A 4 3.16 -18.42 -12.78
C TYR A 4 1.88 -19.19 -13.12
N ASN A 5 1.78 -19.76 -14.33
CA ASN A 5 0.55 -20.44 -14.76
C ASN A 5 0.33 -21.72 -13.96
N ASP A 6 1.39 -22.46 -13.65
CA ASP A 6 1.30 -23.65 -12.82
C ASP A 6 0.92 -23.31 -11.38
N ARG A 7 1.51 -22.26 -10.80
CA ARG A 7 1.12 -21.77 -9.46
C ARG A 7 -0.33 -21.29 -9.45
N ALA A 8 -0.75 -20.51 -10.45
CA ALA A 8 -2.11 -20.01 -10.57
C ALA A 8 -3.14 -21.14 -10.77
N ARG A 9 -2.83 -22.16 -11.58
CA ARG A 9 -3.70 -23.34 -11.74
C ARG A 9 -3.89 -24.08 -10.43
N ALA A 10 -2.80 -24.27 -9.67
CA ALA A 10 -2.86 -24.92 -8.36
C ALA A 10 -3.75 -24.12 -7.40
N ASP A 11 -3.50 -22.81 -7.25
CA ASP A 11 -4.28 -21.94 -6.37
C ASP A 11 -5.76 -21.89 -6.76
N ILE A 12 -6.07 -21.81 -8.06
CA ILE A 12 -7.44 -21.79 -8.57
C ILE A 12 -8.14 -23.12 -8.28
N ALA A 13 -7.46 -24.25 -8.47
CA ALA A 13 -8.03 -25.57 -8.24
C ALA A 13 -8.25 -25.85 -6.74
N GLU A 14 -7.35 -25.41 -5.88
CA GLU A 14 -7.38 -25.67 -4.45
C GLU A 14 -8.35 -24.72 -3.70
N ALA A 15 -8.21 -23.41 -3.92
CA ALA A 15 -8.87 -22.39 -3.11
C ALA A 15 -9.98 -21.62 -3.83
N ASN A 16 -10.00 -21.67 -5.17
CA ASN A 16 -10.86 -20.84 -6.03
C ASN A 16 -10.95 -19.36 -5.55
N PRO A 17 -9.82 -18.63 -5.53
CA PRO A 17 -9.71 -17.31 -4.88
C PRO A 17 -10.71 -16.28 -5.41
N ALA A 18 -11.12 -16.43 -6.67
CA ALA A 18 -12.08 -15.56 -7.33
C ALA A 18 -13.39 -15.39 -6.56
N ARG A 19 -13.87 -16.42 -5.84
CA ARG A 19 -15.13 -16.36 -5.08
C ARG A 19 -15.09 -15.31 -3.97
N VAL A 20 -13.93 -15.10 -3.35
CA VAL A 20 -13.74 -14.15 -2.24
C VAL A 20 -13.17 -12.83 -2.75
N ILE A 21 -12.11 -12.88 -3.56
CA ILE A 21 -11.36 -11.70 -3.98
C ILE A 21 -12.17 -10.83 -4.95
N THR A 22 -12.85 -11.42 -5.93
CA THR A 22 -13.48 -10.64 -7.00
C THR A 22 -14.55 -9.67 -6.49
N PRO A 23 -15.53 -10.08 -5.64
CA PRO A 23 -16.53 -9.16 -5.09
C PRO A 23 -15.91 -8.02 -4.27
N ILE A 24 -14.94 -8.36 -3.40
CA ILE A 24 -14.25 -7.39 -2.53
C ILE A 24 -13.55 -6.32 -3.35
N MET A 25 -12.80 -6.73 -4.39
CA MET A 25 -12.04 -5.84 -5.26
C MET A 25 -12.93 -4.99 -6.14
N ARG A 26 -14.02 -5.55 -6.68
CA ARG A 26 -15.01 -4.77 -7.45
C ARG A 26 -15.64 -3.66 -6.61
N LYS A 27 -16.04 -3.99 -5.38
CA LYS A 27 -16.56 -2.99 -4.43
C LYS A 27 -15.51 -1.93 -4.13
N LEU A 28 -14.26 -2.33 -3.87
CA LEU A 28 -13.18 -1.40 -3.56
C LEU A 28 -12.88 -0.44 -4.72
N VAL A 29 -12.89 -0.93 -5.97
CA VAL A 29 -12.76 -0.07 -7.17
C VAL A 29 -13.91 0.95 -7.26
N ALA A 30 -15.14 0.52 -7.01
CA ALA A 30 -16.30 1.41 -7.03
C ALA A 30 -16.22 2.47 -5.92
N ASP A 31 -15.94 2.05 -4.68
CA ASP A 31 -15.81 2.95 -3.54
C ASP A 31 -14.64 3.95 -3.73
N ALA A 32 -13.52 3.49 -4.31
CA ALA A 32 -12.38 4.36 -4.64
C ALA A 32 -12.76 5.42 -5.67
N GLY A 33 -13.56 5.08 -6.69
CA GLY A 33 -14.10 6.06 -7.63
C GLY A 33 -14.95 7.14 -6.94
N VAL A 34 -15.75 6.78 -5.94
CA VAL A 34 -16.48 7.76 -5.12
C VAL A 34 -15.51 8.67 -4.35
N MET A 35 -14.43 8.12 -3.77
CA MET A 35 -13.42 8.93 -3.08
C MET A 35 -12.66 9.86 -4.05
N GLU A 36 -12.34 9.39 -5.25
CA GLU A 36 -11.70 10.23 -6.29
C GLU A 36 -12.59 11.39 -6.71
N GLY A 37 -13.91 11.18 -6.81
CA GLY A 37 -14.87 12.27 -7.06
C GLY A 37 -14.95 13.32 -5.94
N ARG A 38 -14.44 12.99 -4.75
CA ARG A 38 -14.34 13.92 -3.61
C ARG A 38 -13.01 14.65 -3.59
N ALA A 39 -11.95 14.07 -4.13
CA ALA A 39 -10.62 14.65 -4.10
C ALA A 39 -10.56 15.98 -4.86
N ARG A 40 -9.48 16.74 -4.66
CA ARG A 40 -9.21 17.89 -5.54
C ARG A 40 -9.16 17.42 -7.01
N PRO A 41 -9.70 18.20 -7.98
CA PRO A 41 -9.67 17.81 -9.40
C PRO A 41 -8.25 17.46 -9.91
N GLU A 42 -7.23 18.19 -9.47
CA GLU A 42 -5.83 17.97 -9.84
C GLU A 42 -5.07 17.01 -8.90
N ALA A 43 -5.73 16.33 -7.96
CA ALA A 43 -5.05 15.51 -6.94
C ALA A 43 -4.10 14.46 -7.54
N ARG A 44 -4.53 13.75 -8.59
CA ARG A 44 -3.69 12.77 -9.30
C ARG A 44 -2.49 13.42 -9.99
N GLN A 45 -2.68 14.59 -10.61
CA GLN A 45 -1.61 15.32 -11.30
C GLN A 45 -0.56 15.82 -10.30
N ARG A 46 -1.01 16.31 -9.13
CA ARG A 46 -0.12 16.75 -8.04
C ARG A 46 0.66 15.57 -7.46
N ALA A 47 0.00 14.44 -7.20
CA ALA A 47 0.65 13.24 -6.70
C ALA A 47 1.64 12.65 -7.72
N GLU A 48 1.27 12.62 -9.00
CA GLU A 48 2.14 12.20 -10.09
C GLU A 48 3.38 13.10 -10.18
N ALA A 49 3.20 14.43 -10.21
CA ALA A 49 4.31 15.38 -10.27
C ALA A 49 5.25 15.24 -9.06
N ALA A 50 4.69 15.14 -7.85
CA ALA A 50 5.46 14.94 -6.61
C ALA A 50 6.31 13.66 -6.66
N ARG A 51 5.75 12.56 -7.17
CA ARG A 51 6.47 11.29 -7.28
C ARG A 51 7.42 11.24 -8.47
N ALA A 52 7.12 11.92 -9.57
CA ALA A 52 8.02 12.08 -10.70
C ALA A 52 9.27 12.86 -10.26
N GLU A 53 9.08 14.01 -9.62
CA GLU A 53 10.18 14.83 -9.08
C GLU A 53 11.03 14.07 -8.06
N ALA A 54 10.40 13.33 -7.15
CA ALA A 54 11.08 12.48 -6.17
C ALA A 54 12.04 11.47 -6.83
N VAL A 55 11.61 10.81 -7.90
CA VAL A 55 12.43 9.84 -8.65
C VAL A 55 13.43 10.57 -9.57
N GLU A 56 13.07 11.76 -10.04
CA GLU A 56 13.91 12.59 -10.90
C GLU A 56 15.15 13.13 -10.22
N ARG A 57 14.94 13.67 -9.02
CA ARG A 57 15.94 14.34 -8.18
C ARG A 57 16.42 13.47 -7.03
N MET A 58 16.21 12.15 -7.09
CA MET A 58 16.43 11.23 -5.97
C MET A 58 17.78 11.43 -5.27
N ALA A 59 18.88 11.51 -6.02
CA ALA A 59 20.21 11.72 -5.44
C ALA A 59 20.34 13.07 -4.70
N GLU A 60 19.86 14.16 -5.30
CA GLU A 60 19.87 15.51 -4.71
C GLU A 60 19.03 15.55 -3.42
N LEU A 61 17.83 14.98 -3.47
CA LEU A 61 16.92 14.93 -2.32
C LEU A 61 17.50 14.13 -1.15
N HIS A 62 18.26 13.06 -1.44
CA HIS A 62 18.94 12.28 -0.41
C HIS A 62 20.08 13.05 0.28
N GLU A 63 20.84 13.87 -0.46
CA GLU A 63 21.88 14.73 0.13
C GLU A 63 21.25 15.78 1.05
N GLN A 64 20.20 16.47 0.57
CA GLN A 64 19.45 17.43 1.40
C GLN A 64 18.86 16.76 2.64
N LEU A 65 18.25 15.59 2.47
CA LEU A 65 17.62 14.86 3.56
C LEU A 65 18.63 14.47 4.63
N LYS A 66 19.83 14.05 4.25
CA LYS A 66 20.88 13.64 5.19
C LYS A 66 21.21 14.77 6.17
N GLU A 67 21.39 15.99 5.66
CA GLU A 67 21.64 17.18 6.50
C GLU A 67 20.46 17.47 7.43
N ARG A 68 19.23 17.35 6.93
CA ARG A 68 18.02 17.59 7.74
C ARG A 68 17.77 16.54 8.81
N LEU A 69 18.07 15.28 8.54
CA LEU A 69 17.97 14.21 9.54
C LEU A 69 19.03 14.37 10.62
N GLU A 70 20.26 14.72 10.24
CA GLU A 70 21.34 15.00 11.20
C GLU A 70 20.98 16.16 12.13
N ALA A 71 20.43 17.26 11.59
CA ALA A 71 19.96 18.39 12.37
C ALA A 71 18.85 18.05 13.38
N ARG A 72 18.11 16.95 13.16
CA ARG A 72 17.07 16.42 14.05
C ARG A 72 17.55 15.29 14.97
N GLY A 73 18.84 14.94 14.92
CA GLY A 73 19.37 13.80 15.66
C GLY A 73 18.85 12.45 15.18
N ILE A 74 18.43 12.33 13.92
CA ILE A 74 17.97 11.08 13.31
C ILE A 74 19.11 10.48 12.47
N GLY A 75 19.50 9.23 12.76
CA GLY A 75 20.59 8.60 12.02
C GLY A 75 20.17 8.15 10.61
N TYR A 76 20.90 8.61 9.59
CA TYR A 76 20.71 8.21 8.20
C TYR A 76 21.63 7.03 7.84
N HIS A 77 21.05 5.94 7.32
CA HIS A 77 21.78 4.76 6.84
C HIS A 77 21.32 4.39 5.44
N ARG A 78 22.23 3.91 4.60
CA ARG A 78 21.92 3.40 3.26
C ARG A 78 22.50 1.99 3.11
N ALA A 79 21.72 1.09 2.54
CA ALA A 79 22.10 -0.27 2.21
C ALA A 79 21.93 -0.52 0.71
N ALA A 80 22.96 -1.04 0.06
CA ALA A 80 22.93 -1.35 -1.36
C ALA A 80 22.15 -2.63 -1.65
N THR A 81 22.15 -3.58 -0.72
CA THR A 81 21.57 -4.92 -0.90
C THR A 81 20.67 -5.32 0.27
N ALA A 82 19.86 -6.38 0.06
CA ALA A 82 19.07 -6.99 1.14
C ALA A 82 19.93 -7.42 2.34
N GLY A 83 21.09 -8.04 2.10
CA GLY A 83 22.00 -8.48 3.16
C GLY A 83 22.61 -7.31 3.96
N GLU A 84 22.95 -6.21 3.29
CA GLU A 84 23.42 -5.00 3.98
C GLU A 84 22.31 -4.34 4.81
N ALA A 85 21.06 -4.39 4.32
CA ALA A 85 19.92 -3.83 5.04
C ALA A 85 19.65 -4.60 6.34
N THR A 86 19.61 -5.93 6.28
CA THR A 86 19.41 -6.78 7.46
C THR A 86 20.56 -6.66 8.45
N ALA A 87 21.81 -6.65 7.97
CA ALA A 87 22.99 -6.43 8.82
C ALA A 87 22.99 -5.05 9.49
N THR A 88 22.59 -4.01 8.77
CA THR A 88 22.49 -2.64 9.30
C THR A 88 21.43 -2.56 10.39
N VAL A 89 20.22 -3.06 10.14
CA VAL A 89 19.16 -3.10 11.16
C VAL A 89 19.61 -3.90 12.37
N ARG A 90 20.19 -5.09 12.18
CA ARG A 90 20.69 -5.92 13.29
C ARG A 90 21.74 -5.19 14.14
N ARG A 91 22.67 -4.47 13.50
CA ARG A 91 23.69 -3.66 14.19
C ARG A 91 23.03 -2.53 14.99
N LEU A 92 22.06 -1.82 14.41
CA LEU A 92 21.35 -0.75 15.10
C LEU A 92 20.55 -1.25 16.30
N LEU A 93 19.96 -2.44 16.21
CA LEU A 93 19.23 -3.05 17.32
C LEU A 93 20.12 -3.29 18.55
N GLY A 94 21.41 -3.60 18.38
CA GLY A 94 22.34 -3.82 19.50
C GLY A 94 21.92 -5.03 20.34
N ASP A 95 21.71 -4.82 21.64
CA ASP A 95 21.31 -5.86 22.60
C ASP A 95 19.80 -6.13 22.67
N ALA A 96 19.00 -5.45 21.82
CA ALA A 96 17.55 -5.66 21.77
C ALA A 96 17.22 -7.13 21.48
N ARG A 97 16.28 -7.68 22.25
CA ARG A 97 15.80 -9.07 22.12
C ARG A 97 14.35 -9.14 21.70
N ARG A 98 13.53 -8.13 22.04
CA ARG A 98 12.10 -8.07 21.69
C ARG A 98 11.83 -6.88 20.79
N VAL A 99 11.45 -7.15 19.55
CA VAL A 99 11.31 -6.14 18.50
C VAL A 99 9.92 -6.18 17.90
N ALA A 100 9.20 -5.07 18.00
CA ALA A 100 7.91 -4.89 17.36
C ALA A 100 8.13 -4.37 15.94
N LYS A 101 7.57 -5.05 14.93
CA LYS A 101 7.67 -4.63 13.53
C LYS A 101 6.29 -4.33 12.99
N SER A 102 6.09 -3.12 12.47
CA SER A 102 4.92 -2.84 11.65
C SER A 102 5.08 -3.41 10.25
N LYS A 103 3.96 -3.55 9.54
CA LYS A 103 3.94 -3.89 8.13
C LYS A 103 4.92 -3.02 7.31
N SER A 104 5.81 -3.67 6.56
CA SER A 104 6.72 -3.01 5.63
C SER A 104 7.06 -3.91 4.45
N MET A 105 6.67 -3.49 3.24
CA MET A 105 6.99 -4.22 2.01
C MET A 105 8.51 -4.33 1.76
N VAL A 106 9.28 -3.31 2.16
CA VAL A 106 10.75 -3.35 2.06
C VAL A 106 11.34 -4.31 3.11
N GLY A 107 10.69 -4.43 4.28
CA GLY A 107 11.04 -5.45 5.27
C GLY A 107 10.89 -6.87 4.71
N GLU A 108 9.77 -7.15 4.02
CA GLU A 108 9.55 -8.43 3.34
C GLU A 108 10.51 -8.63 2.16
N GLU A 109 10.77 -7.58 1.37
CA GLU A 109 11.72 -7.60 0.24
C GLU A 109 13.12 -8.07 0.65
N VAL A 110 13.60 -7.64 1.83
CA VAL A 110 14.94 -8.00 2.31
C VAL A 110 14.94 -9.20 3.25
N GLY A 111 13.78 -9.83 3.51
CA GLY A 111 13.65 -10.96 4.43
C GLY A 111 13.95 -10.59 5.88
N LEU A 112 13.63 -9.37 6.30
CA LEU A 112 14.07 -8.81 7.58
C LEU A 112 13.60 -9.64 8.78
N THR A 113 12.33 -10.00 8.83
CA THR A 113 11.75 -10.77 9.95
C THR A 113 12.46 -12.10 10.12
N HIS A 114 12.70 -12.82 9.02
CA HIS A 114 13.43 -14.08 9.03
C HIS A 114 14.86 -13.91 9.52
N ALA A 115 15.62 -12.97 8.96
CA ALA A 115 17.01 -12.72 9.34
C ALA A 115 17.18 -12.32 10.82
N LEU A 116 16.24 -11.52 11.36
CA LEU A 116 16.26 -11.14 12.78
C LEU A 116 15.95 -12.34 13.69
N ARG A 117 14.96 -13.17 13.34
CA ARG A 117 14.62 -14.39 14.10
C ARG A 117 15.76 -15.42 14.08
N GLU A 118 16.43 -15.60 12.95
CA GLU A 118 17.63 -16.44 12.86
C GLU A 118 18.76 -15.95 13.77
N SER A 119 18.82 -14.64 14.03
CA SER A 119 19.77 -14.04 14.97
C SER A 119 19.34 -14.11 16.44
N GLY A 120 18.23 -14.80 16.76
CA GLY A 120 17.72 -15.01 18.11
C GLY A 120 16.88 -13.86 18.66
N ILE A 121 16.40 -12.95 17.80
CA ILE A 121 15.50 -11.86 18.20
C ILE A 121 14.05 -12.34 18.11
N ASP A 122 13.29 -12.09 19.18
CA ASP A 122 11.84 -12.25 19.21
C ASP A 122 11.20 -11.07 18.46
N VAL A 123 10.75 -11.32 17.24
CA VAL A 123 10.12 -10.32 16.37
C VAL A 123 8.62 -10.61 16.25
N LEU A 124 7.80 -9.61 16.57
CA LEU A 124 6.35 -9.66 16.41
C LEU A 124 5.89 -8.68 15.32
N GLU A 125 5.15 -9.18 14.33
CA GLU A 125 4.39 -8.32 13.41
C GLU A 125 3.20 -7.69 14.16
N THR A 126 3.10 -6.37 14.13
CA THR A 126 2.10 -5.63 14.92
C THR A 126 0.83 -5.31 14.14
N ASP A 127 0.83 -5.53 12.82
CA ASP A 127 -0.36 -5.40 11.97
C ASP A 127 -1.14 -6.71 12.05
N ILE A 128 -2.45 -6.64 12.36
CA ILE A 128 -3.26 -7.84 12.56
C ILE A 128 -3.20 -8.78 11.36
N GLY A 129 -3.23 -8.22 10.14
CA GLY A 129 -3.19 -9.00 8.92
C GLY A 129 -1.82 -9.64 8.69
N GLU A 130 -0.73 -8.92 8.90
CA GLU A 130 0.62 -9.48 8.80
C GLU A 130 0.90 -10.52 9.89
N TYR A 131 0.42 -10.31 11.11
CA TYR A 131 0.53 -11.28 12.20
C TYR A 131 -0.13 -12.62 11.83
N ILE A 132 -1.35 -12.57 11.28
CA ILE A 132 -2.07 -13.78 10.82
C ILE A 132 -1.27 -14.50 9.72
N VAL A 133 -0.75 -13.74 8.76
CA VAL A 133 0.02 -14.30 7.62
C VAL A 133 1.38 -14.86 8.06
N ASP A 134 2.02 -14.24 9.05
CA ASP A 134 3.27 -14.70 9.64
C ASP A 134 3.08 -16.05 10.35
N ILE A 135 1.97 -16.23 11.07
CA ILE A 135 1.58 -17.55 11.64
C ILE A 135 1.31 -18.57 10.53
N GLU A 136 0.72 -18.16 9.40
CA GLU A 136 0.45 -19.07 8.28
C GLU A 136 1.72 -19.56 7.59
N GLY A 137 2.73 -18.67 7.46
CA GLY A 137 3.99 -18.95 6.78
C GLY A 137 3.92 -18.93 5.25
N ARG A 138 2.83 -18.43 4.64
CA ARG A 138 2.67 -18.36 3.17
C ARG A 138 2.90 -16.97 2.56
N GLY A 139 3.06 -15.95 3.40
CA GLY A 139 3.24 -14.56 2.96
C GLY A 139 1.94 -13.90 2.48
N PRO A 140 1.98 -12.58 2.23
CA PRO A 140 0.77 -11.79 2.02
C PRO A 140 0.17 -12.01 0.64
N SER A 141 -1.17 -12.02 0.53
CA SER A 141 -1.86 -12.10 -0.76
C SER A 141 -2.27 -10.74 -1.33
N HIS A 142 -2.27 -9.67 -0.53
CA HIS A 142 -2.57 -8.30 -0.98
C HIS A 142 -1.73 -7.26 -0.24
N ILE A 143 -1.35 -6.17 -0.93
CA ILE A 143 -0.50 -5.12 -0.34
C ILE A 143 -1.17 -4.43 0.84
N THR A 144 -2.48 -4.20 0.84
CA THR A 144 -3.20 -3.53 1.94
C THR A 144 -4.05 -4.46 2.81
N ALA A 145 -4.22 -5.73 2.39
CA ALA A 145 -5.06 -6.72 3.06
C ALA A 145 -4.36 -8.08 3.03
N PRO A 146 -3.25 -8.25 3.76
CA PRO A 146 -2.32 -9.37 3.58
C PRO A 146 -2.99 -10.75 3.73
N ALA A 147 -3.93 -10.89 4.67
CA ALA A 147 -4.68 -12.11 4.95
C ALA A 147 -5.93 -12.32 4.07
N LEU A 148 -6.12 -11.56 2.97
CA LEU A 148 -7.35 -11.59 2.14
C LEU A 148 -7.75 -12.97 1.61
N HIS A 149 -6.79 -13.88 1.52
CA HIS A 149 -7.01 -15.24 1.01
C HIS A 149 -7.53 -16.22 2.08
N LEU A 150 -7.60 -15.79 3.34
CA LEU A 150 -8.10 -16.56 4.47
C LEU A 150 -9.56 -16.20 4.76
N ASN A 151 -10.29 -17.14 5.38
CA ASN A 151 -11.63 -16.90 5.94
C ASN A 151 -11.58 -16.84 7.48
N ARG A 152 -12.64 -16.33 8.12
CA ARG A 152 -12.70 -16.14 9.58
C ARG A 152 -12.51 -17.44 10.37
N GLY A 153 -13.14 -18.53 9.93
CA GLY A 153 -12.97 -19.85 10.54
C GLY A 153 -11.51 -20.34 10.51
N ARG A 154 -10.81 -20.12 9.38
CA ARG A 154 -9.39 -20.47 9.26
C ARG A 154 -8.50 -19.60 10.13
N ILE A 155 -8.80 -18.30 10.22
CA ILE A 155 -8.10 -17.37 11.13
C ILE A 155 -8.27 -17.84 12.58
N LYS A 156 -9.49 -18.19 12.99
CA LYS A 156 -9.77 -18.76 14.32
C LYS A 156 -8.92 -20.01 14.57
N GLU A 157 -8.96 -21.01 13.68
CA GLU A 157 -8.17 -22.23 13.81
C GLU A 157 -6.67 -21.96 13.98
N MET A 158 -6.14 -20.95 13.29
CA MET A 158 -4.73 -20.58 13.37
C MET A 158 -4.40 -19.90 14.70
N LEU A 159 -5.26 -18.98 15.17
CA LEU A 159 -5.08 -18.33 16.48
C LEU A 159 -5.18 -19.33 17.63
N GLU A 160 -6.04 -20.35 17.52
CA GLU A 160 -6.19 -21.39 18.55
C GLU A 160 -4.95 -22.28 18.70
N ARG A 161 -4.09 -22.38 17.67
CA ARG A 161 -2.80 -23.10 17.78
C ARG A 161 -1.84 -22.45 18.79
N GLY A 162 -2.07 -21.19 19.15
CA GLY A 162 -1.36 -20.49 20.21
C GLY A 162 -1.75 -20.94 21.63
N GLY A 163 -2.64 -21.93 21.78
CA GLY A 163 -3.00 -22.52 23.08
C GLY A 163 -4.21 -21.88 23.77
N THR A 164 -4.94 -21.00 23.08
CA THR A 164 -6.19 -20.39 23.58
C THR A 164 -7.38 -20.91 22.78
N THR A 165 -8.47 -21.28 23.44
CA THR A 165 -9.73 -21.65 22.75
C THR A 165 -10.60 -20.41 22.56
N LEU A 166 -11.04 -20.17 21.33
CA LEU A 166 -11.94 -19.08 20.97
C LEU A 166 -13.38 -19.61 20.82
N SER A 167 -14.36 -18.91 21.37
CA SER A 167 -15.77 -19.36 21.39
C SER A 167 -16.43 -19.37 20.02
N ASP A 168 -16.07 -18.41 19.16
CA ASP A 168 -16.65 -18.16 17.85
C ASP A 168 -15.61 -17.49 16.93
N ASP A 169 -15.98 -17.21 15.68
CA ASP A 169 -15.18 -16.50 14.68
C ASP A 169 -15.66 -15.05 14.47
N ASP A 170 -16.22 -14.44 15.54
CA ASP A 170 -16.66 -13.04 15.52
C ASP A 170 -15.46 -12.10 15.25
N PRO A 171 -15.54 -11.21 14.25
CA PRO A 171 -14.41 -10.39 13.85
C PRO A 171 -13.93 -9.43 14.95
N THR A 172 -14.82 -8.96 15.83
CA THR A 172 -14.43 -8.12 16.97
C THR A 172 -13.63 -8.94 17.96
N ARG A 173 -14.05 -10.16 18.27
CA ARG A 173 -13.32 -11.07 19.16
C ARG A 173 -11.95 -11.44 18.61
N LEU A 174 -11.88 -11.83 17.33
CA LEU A 174 -10.61 -12.20 16.68
C LEU A 174 -9.63 -11.01 16.67
N SER A 175 -10.10 -9.82 16.29
CA SER A 175 -9.27 -8.61 16.26
C SER A 175 -8.79 -8.20 17.65
N ARG A 176 -9.65 -8.28 18.67
CA ARG A 176 -9.30 -7.99 20.06
C ARG A 176 -8.31 -9.00 20.64
N PHE A 177 -8.41 -10.27 20.28
CA PHE A 177 -7.43 -11.28 20.69
C PHE A 177 -6.03 -10.96 20.14
N VAL A 178 -5.92 -10.62 18.85
CA VAL A 178 -4.63 -10.23 18.26
C VAL A 178 -4.13 -8.91 18.87
N ARG A 179 -5.02 -7.94 19.08
CA ARG A 179 -4.70 -6.69 19.78
C ARG A 179 -4.10 -6.96 21.16
N ASP A 180 -4.68 -7.85 21.95
CA ASP A 180 -4.19 -8.12 23.31
C ASP A 180 -2.77 -8.69 23.27
N ILE A 181 -2.49 -9.62 22.35
CA ILE A 181 -1.14 -10.15 22.11
C ILE A 181 -0.14 -9.05 21.76
N VAL A 182 -0.50 -8.18 20.80
CA VAL A 182 0.36 -7.07 20.36
C VAL A 182 0.55 -6.05 21.49
N GLY A 183 -0.50 -5.75 22.25
CA GLY A 183 -0.47 -4.85 23.40
C GLY A 183 0.48 -5.36 24.50
N ASP A 184 0.36 -6.63 24.87
CA ASP A 184 1.23 -7.28 25.85
C ASP A 184 2.70 -7.29 25.38
N PHE A 185 2.94 -7.49 24.09
CA PHE A 185 4.28 -7.46 23.53
C PHE A 185 4.93 -6.07 23.66
N PHE A 186 4.16 -4.99 23.51
CA PHE A 186 4.68 -3.62 23.65
C PHE A 186 5.09 -3.25 25.08
N ALA A 187 4.62 -3.97 26.10
CA ALA A 187 4.95 -3.69 27.49
C ALA A 187 6.46 -3.82 27.78
N ASP A 188 7.11 -4.83 27.19
CA ASP A 188 8.53 -5.14 27.35
C ASP A 188 9.31 -5.04 26.01
N CYS A 189 8.89 -4.16 25.11
CA CYS A 189 9.49 -4.02 23.78
C CYS A 189 10.75 -3.14 23.81
N ASP A 190 11.87 -3.68 23.30
CA ASP A 190 13.16 -2.99 23.26
C ASP A 190 13.24 -1.96 22.12
N ALA A 191 12.70 -2.33 20.95
CA ALA A 191 12.79 -1.52 19.73
C ALA A 191 11.57 -1.71 18.82
N GLY A 192 11.18 -0.62 18.14
CA GLY A 192 10.16 -0.62 17.11
C GLY A 192 10.77 -0.47 15.72
N ILE A 193 10.32 -1.27 14.77
CA ILE A 193 10.66 -1.15 13.35
C ILE A 193 9.41 -0.76 12.58
N THR A 194 9.49 0.32 11.81
CA THR A 194 8.36 0.78 10.97
C THR A 194 8.77 1.01 9.52
N GLY A 195 7.78 1.12 8.64
CA GLY A 195 7.95 1.62 7.27
C GLY A 195 7.76 3.13 7.16
N ALA A 196 7.97 3.67 5.97
CA ALA A 196 7.59 5.06 5.64
C ALA A 196 6.83 5.12 4.32
N ASN A 197 5.77 5.93 4.29
CA ASN A 197 5.00 6.23 3.08
C ASN A 197 5.66 7.37 2.28
N ALA A 198 6.27 8.33 2.98
CA ALA A 198 7.14 9.36 2.41
C ALA A 198 8.17 9.82 3.45
N VAL A 199 9.29 10.38 2.98
CA VAL A 199 10.28 11.07 3.81
C VAL A 199 10.55 12.43 3.19
N ILE A 200 10.43 13.50 3.96
CA ILE A 200 10.43 14.86 3.43
C ILE A 200 11.86 15.42 3.46
N ALA A 201 12.43 15.68 2.28
CA ALA A 201 13.81 16.15 2.13
C ALA A 201 14.03 17.55 2.73
N SER A 202 13.11 18.48 2.50
CA SER A 202 13.20 19.87 3.01
C SER A 202 13.29 19.96 4.52
N SER A 203 12.60 19.05 5.24
CA SER A 203 12.37 19.15 6.67
C SER A 203 12.95 18.01 7.48
N GLY A 204 13.37 16.89 6.87
CA GLY A 204 13.82 15.69 7.59
C GLY A 204 12.72 14.95 8.34
N ARG A 205 11.44 15.17 8.00
CA ARG A 205 10.29 14.53 8.66
C ARG A 205 9.88 13.24 7.96
N ILE A 206 9.38 12.28 8.72
CA ILE A 206 9.03 10.95 8.24
C ILE A 206 7.51 10.79 8.30
N VAL A 207 6.91 10.44 7.17
CA VAL A 207 5.46 10.24 7.07
C VAL A 207 5.14 8.75 7.05
N ALA A 208 4.31 8.32 8.00
CA ALA A 208 3.80 6.95 8.07
C ALA A 208 2.30 6.96 8.39
N ILE A 209 1.54 6.07 7.75
CA ILE A 209 0.09 6.02 7.90
C ILE A 209 -0.37 4.68 8.46
N GLU A 210 -1.45 4.70 9.22
CA GLU A 210 -2.02 3.51 9.86
C GLU A 210 -3.50 3.74 10.24
N ASN A 211 -4.22 2.66 10.52
CA ASN A 211 -5.59 2.74 11.05
C ASN A 211 -5.72 2.25 12.51
N GLU A 212 -4.78 1.41 12.96
CA GLU A 212 -4.93 0.65 14.22
C GLU A 212 -4.26 1.33 15.42
N GLY A 213 -3.17 2.07 15.20
CA GLY A 213 -2.36 2.71 16.24
C GLY A 213 -1.06 1.95 16.56
N ASN A 214 -0.84 0.79 15.93
CA ASN A 214 0.34 -0.06 16.09
C ASN A 214 1.65 0.57 15.60
N VAL A 215 1.65 1.33 14.50
CA VAL A 215 2.82 2.10 14.03
C VAL A 215 3.13 3.21 15.03
N SER A 216 2.11 3.90 15.53
CA SER A 216 2.27 4.92 16.57
C SER A 216 2.82 4.33 17.87
N LEU A 217 2.37 3.14 18.29
CA LEU A 217 2.98 2.41 19.42
C LEU A 217 4.45 2.12 19.14
N GLY A 218 4.78 1.49 18.00
CA GLY A 218 6.15 1.13 17.62
C GLY A 218 7.10 2.32 17.46
N ALA A 219 6.61 3.45 17.00
CA ALA A 219 7.42 4.66 16.84
C ALA A 219 7.60 5.44 18.15
N SER A 220 6.64 5.36 19.08
CA SER A 220 6.63 6.21 20.27
C SER A 220 7.02 5.50 21.57
N HIS A 221 6.75 4.20 21.72
CA HIS A 221 6.91 3.47 22.98
C HIS A 221 8.33 2.95 23.25
N PRO A 222 8.99 2.27 22.30
CA PRO A 222 10.33 1.74 22.51
C PRO A 222 11.39 2.83 22.59
N LYS A 223 12.51 2.53 23.25
CA LYS A 223 13.68 3.44 23.34
C LYS A 223 14.40 3.59 22.00
N LYS A 224 14.15 2.69 21.05
CA LYS A 224 14.76 2.72 19.72
C LYS A 224 13.70 2.56 18.64
N HIS A 225 13.69 3.49 17.69
CA HIS A 225 12.82 3.45 16.53
C HIS A 225 13.65 3.39 15.24
N ILE A 226 13.50 2.32 14.48
CA ILE A 226 14.19 2.12 13.20
C ILE A 226 13.15 2.13 12.08
N VAL A 227 13.28 3.07 11.15
CA VAL A 227 12.47 3.13 9.94
C VAL A 227 13.22 2.41 8.83
N ILE A 228 12.57 1.51 8.09
CA ILE A 228 13.12 0.87 6.89
C ILE A 228 12.28 1.20 5.67
N THR A 229 12.91 1.73 4.62
CA THR A 229 12.19 2.15 3.41
C THR A 229 13.08 2.13 2.16
N GLY A 230 12.46 2.21 0.97
CA GLY A 230 13.18 2.30 -0.29
C GLY A 230 13.68 3.72 -0.60
N LEU A 231 14.76 3.84 -1.38
CA LEU A 231 15.31 5.15 -1.80
C LEU A 231 14.26 6.05 -2.45
N GLU A 232 13.31 5.48 -3.17
CA GLU A 232 12.30 6.24 -3.90
C GLU A 232 11.33 6.99 -2.98
N LYS A 233 11.27 6.69 -1.68
CA LYS A 233 10.27 7.28 -0.77
C LYS A 233 10.57 8.72 -0.34
N VAL A 234 11.72 9.28 -0.70
CA VAL A 234 12.05 10.67 -0.41
C VAL A 234 11.29 11.61 -1.35
N VAL A 235 10.56 12.58 -0.81
CA VAL A 235 9.82 13.63 -1.54
C VAL A 235 10.40 15.00 -1.20
N PRO A 236 10.29 16.02 -2.08
CA PRO A 236 10.94 17.31 -1.88
C PRO A 236 10.46 18.05 -0.61
N ASP A 237 9.15 18.13 -0.41
CA ASP A 237 8.54 18.94 0.64
C ASP A 237 7.22 18.36 1.19
N GLU A 238 6.62 19.07 2.14
CA GLU A 238 5.34 18.76 2.78
C GLU A 238 4.19 18.73 1.79
N ALA A 239 4.19 19.62 0.79
CA ALA A 239 3.14 19.69 -0.20
C ALA A 239 3.13 18.44 -1.09
N ALA A 240 4.32 17.94 -1.44
CA ALA A 240 4.51 16.66 -2.14
C ALA A 240 4.05 15.47 -1.28
N ALA A 241 4.38 15.46 0.02
CA ALA A 241 3.90 14.42 0.93
C ALA A 241 2.37 14.42 1.07
N LEU A 242 1.75 15.59 1.25
CA LEU A 242 0.29 15.74 1.36
C LEU A 242 -0.42 15.37 0.05
N ALA A 243 0.17 15.67 -1.12
CA ALA A 243 -0.37 15.24 -2.41
C ALA A 243 -0.39 13.71 -2.55
N VAL A 244 0.64 13.02 -2.04
CA VAL A 244 0.65 11.56 -1.97
C VAL A 244 -0.45 11.04 -1.04
N LEU A 245 -0.58 11.62 0.15
CA LEU A 245 -1.59 11.21 1.14
C LEU A 245 -3.02 11.36 0.61
N GLU A 246 -3.31 12.45 -0.11
CA GLU A 246 -4.63 12.76 -0.67
C GLU A 246 -5.16 11.66 -1.60
N VAL A 247 -4.27 10.98 -2.35
CA VAL A 247 -4.69 9.92 -3.28
C VAL A 247 -4.49 8.51 -2.74
N LEU A 248 -3.64 8.30 -1.73
CA LEU A 248 -3.21 6.98 -1.29
C LEU A 248 -4.38 6.19 -0.66
N ALA A 249 -4.97 6.71 0.41
CA ALA A 249 -6.01 6.00 1.16
C ALA A 249 -7.29 5.81 0.33
N ALA A 250 -7.62 6.80 -0.50
CA ALA A 250 -8.73 6.76 -1.44
C ALA A 250 -8.60 5.58 -2.40
N ASN A 251 -7.39 5.36 -2.94
CA ASN A 251 -7.12 4.28 -3.88
C ASN A 251 -6.83 2.92 -3.21
N ALA A 252 -6.41 2.93 -1.94
CA ALA A 252 -5.99 1.72 -1.22
C ALA A 252 -7.13 1.03 -0.49
N THR A 253 -7.90 1.80 0.29
CA THR A 253 -8.94 1.27 1.18
C THR A 253 -10.25 2.03 1.04
N ALA A 254 -10.38 2.90 0.02
CA ALA A 254 -11.52 3.79 -0.17
C ALA A 254 -11.86 4.63 1.06
N GLN A 255 -10.82 5.15 1.71
CA GLN A 255 -10.93 6.08 2.84
C GLN A 255 -10.43 7.46 2.41
N PRO A 256 -10.96 8.57 2.96
CA PRO A 256 -10.45 9.90 2.63
C PRO A 256 -8.98 10.06 3.05
N LEU A 257 -8.65 9.62 4.26
CA LEU A 257 -7.32 9.39 4.80
C LEU A 257 -7.39 8.18 5.75
N THR A 258 -6.25 7.63 6.16
CA THR A 258 -6.21 6.64 7.25
C THR A 258 -6.51 7.31 8.59
N SER A 259 -6.91 6.53 9.61
CA SER A 259 -7.24 7.09 10.93
C SER A 259 -6.11 7.93 11.49
N PHE A 260 -4.86 7.50 11.30
CA PHE A 260 -3.67 8.23 11.71
C PHE A 260 -2.75 8.45 10.50
N SER A 261 -2.47 9.70 10.16
CA SER A 261 -1.36 10.07 9.27
C SER A 261 -0.29 10.76 10.10
N ASN A 262 0.74 10.01 10.45
CA ASN A 262 1.82 10.46 11.31
C ASN A 262 2.86 11.25 10.50
N VAL A 263 3.27 12.39 11.04
CA VAL A 263 4.45 13.14 10.63
C VAL A 263 5.41 13.15 11.81
N PHE A 264 6.36 12.23 11.80
CA PHE A 264 7.40 12.11 12.83
C PHE A 264 8.55 13.09 12.54
N ALA A 265 9.08 13.67 13.61
CA ALA A 265 10.17 14.64 13.56
C ALA A 265 11.31 14.15 14.46
N ASP A 266 11.76 14.99 15.38
CA ASP A 266 12.81 14.68 16.36
C ASP A 266 12.42 13.48 17.23
N PRO A 267 13.37 12.63 17.66
CA PRO A 267 13.09 11.56 18.60
C PRO A 267 12.62 12.12 19.95
N ALA A 268 11.76 11.36 20.64
CA ALA A 268 11.38 11.70 22.01
C ALA A 268 12.60 11.70 22.94
N ALA A 269 12.52 12.41 24.06
CA ALA A 269 13.61 12.46 25.04
C ALA A 269 14.03 11.03 25.48
N GLY A 270 15.31 10.71 25.31
CA GLY A 270 15.87 9.38 25.62
C GLY A 270 15.57 8.29 24.58
N GLN A 271 14.96 8.64 23.44
CA GLN A 271 14.75 7.73 22.31
C GLN A 271 15.85 7.94 21.25
N GLU A 272 16.31 6.85 20.64
CA GLU A 272 17.14 6.87 19.43
C GLU A 272 16.27 6.61 18.19
N ARG A 273 16.46 7.38 17.12
CA ARG A 273 15.74 7.20 15.86
C ARG A 273 16.69 7.09 14.68
N HIS A 274 16.45 6.09 13.84
CA HIS A 274 17.24 5.83 12.63
C HIS A 274 16.33 5.56 11.44
N ILE A 275 16.84 5.86 10.25
CA ILE A 275 16.22 5.45 8.99
C ILE A 275 17.24 4.69 8.13
N VAL A 276 16.83 3.52 7.64
CA VAL A 276 17.61 2.65 6.76
C VAL A 276 16.96 2.66 5.38
N PHE A 277 17.64 3.30 4.44
CA PHE A 277 17.25 3.33 3.04
C PHE A 277 17.83 2.15 2.28
N VAL A 278 16.96 1.39 1.61
CA VAL A 278 17.31 0.21 0.84
C VAL A 278 17.30 0.54 -0.65
N ASP A 279 18.44 0.34 -1.30
CA ASP A 279 18.58 0.43 -2.75
C ASP A 279 18.03 -0.83 -3.42
N ASN A 280 18.75 -1.94 -3.25
CA ASN A 280 18.39 -3.27 -3.76
C ASN A 280 17.97 -3.22 -5.25
N GLY A 281 18.73 -2.49 -6.08
CA GLY A 281 18.52 -2.37 -7.52
C GLY A 281 17.76 -1.11 -7.96
N ARG A 282 17.16 -0.33 -7.04
CA ARG A 282 16.40 0.89 -7.35
C ARG A 282 17.22 1.95 -8.08
N SER A 283 18.50 2.12 -7.76
CA SER A 283 19.37 3.06 -8.50
C SER A 283 19.51 2.68 -9.97
N GLY A 284 19.57 1.38 -10.28
CA GLY A 284 19.59 0.87 -11.66
C GLY A 284 18.25 1.10 -12.37
N ILE A 285 17.14 0.83 -11.68
CA ILE A 285 15.79 1.09 -12.20
C ILE A 285 15.58 2.58 -12.48
N ALA A 286 16.06 3.46 -11.60
CA ALA A 286 15.94 4.91 -11.77
C ALA A 286 16.71 5.43 -12.99
N ALA A 287 17.79 4.74 -13.37
CA ALA A 287 18.62 5.10 -14.53
C ALA A 287 18.05 4.62 -15.87
N ASP A 288 17.19 3.59 -15.89
CA ASP A 288 16.54 3.13 -17.13
C ASP A 288 15.24 3.92 -17.38
N PRO A 289 15.16 4.78 -18.41
CA PRO A 289 13.97 5.57 -18.69
C PRO A 289 12.72 4.73 -19.03
N ARG A 290 12.86 3.47 -19.43
CA ARG A 290 11.73 2.56 -19.66
C ARG A 290 11.04 2.15 -18.36
N TYR A 291 11.81 2.06 -17.27
CA TYR A 291 11.37 1.47 -16.01
C TYR A 291 11.32 2.44 -14.84
N ARG A 292 12.02 3.57 -14.91
CA ARG A 292 12.12 4.60 -13.86
C ARG A 292 10.79 4.90 -13.17
N ASP A 293 9.73 5.05 -13.94
CA ASP A 293 8.42 5.47 -13.41
C ASP A 293 7.79 4.44 -12.47
N VAL A 294 8.25 3.18 -12.46
CA VAL A 294 7.79 2.18 -11.48
C VAL A 294 8.10 2.62 -10.04
N LEU A 295 9.16 3.40 -9.84
CA LEU A 295 9.58 3.94 -8.53
C LEU A 295 8.67 5.07 -8.03
N ARG A 296 7.75 5.58 -8.86
CA ARG A 296 6.71 6.51 -8.39
C ARG A 296 5.72 5.84 -7.45
N CYS A 297 5.66 4.50 -7.42
CA CYS A 297 4.65 3.72 -6.72
C CYS A 297 4.48 4.09 -5.24
N ILE A 298 3.25 4.45 -4.88
CA ILE A 298 2.83 4.75 -3.51
C ILE A 298 2.26 3.54 -2.76
N ARG A 299 2.34 2.33 -3.36
CA ARG A 299 1.87 1.06 -2.79
C ARG A 299 0.38 1.04 -2.43
N CYS A 300 -0.48 1.75 -3.17
CA CYS A 300 -1.92 1.76 -2.90
C CYS A 300 -2.65 0.47 -3.33
N GLY A 301 -2.10 -0.33 -4.24
CA GLY A 301 -2.77 -1.55 -4.71
C GLY A 301 -3.89 -1.34 -5.74
N ALA A 302 -4.22 -0.11 -6.15
CA ALA A 302 -5.27 0.16 -7.16
C ALA A 302 -5.11 -0.66 -8.46
N CYS A 303 -3.86 -0.83 -8.91
CA CYS A 303 -3.55 -1.67 -10.07
C CYS A 303 -3.95 -3.14 -9.90
N MET A 304 -3.93 -3.67 -8.68
CA MET A 304 -4.33 -5.04 -8.32
C MET A 304 -5.85 -5.16 -8.31
N ASN A 305 -6.53 -4.18 -7.69
CA ASN A 305 -7.98 -4.14 -7.56
C ASN A 305 -8.68 -4.16 -8.94
N GLY A 306 -8.13 -3.42 -9.90
CA GLY A 306 -8.64 -3.36 -11.28
C GLY A 306 -8.22 -4.55 -12.18
N CYS A 307 -7.26 -5.37 -11.75
CA CYS A 307 -6.66 -6.40 -12.60
C CYS A 307 -7.57 -7.65 -12.70
N PRO A 308 -7.95 -8.11 -13.90
CA PRO A 308 -8.73 -9.34 -14.05
C PRO A 308 -7.93 -10.58 -13.63
N ILE A 309 -6.62 -10.62 -13.92
CA ILE A 309 -5.77 -11.77 -13.59
C ILE A 309 -5.64 -11.93 -12.07
N TYR A 310 -5.33 -10.84 -11.35
CA TYR A 310 -5.22 -10.84 -9.90
C TYR A 310 -6.54 -11.23 -9.22
N ARG A 311 -7.68 -10.71 -9.69
CA ARG A 311 -9.00 -11.05 -9.12
C ARG A 311 -9.38 -12.52 -9.29
N THR A 312 -8.80 -13.21 -10.27
CA THR A 312 -9.06 -14.63 -10.52
C THR A 312 -8.08 -15.54 -9.77
N ALA A 313 -6.78 -15.29 -9.89
CA ALA A 313 -5.73 -16.16 -9.34
C ALA A 313 -5.34 -15.80 -7.90
N GLY A 314 -5.59 -14.56 -7.46
CA GLY A 314 -5.10 -14.06 -6.17
C GLY A 314 -3.63 -13.63 -6.21
N GLY A 315 -3.10 -13.26 -5.04
CA GLY A 315 -1.72 -12.75 -4.92
C GLY A 315 -0.64 -13.81 -4.71
N LEU A 316 -0.99 -14.95 -4.12
CA LEU A 316 -0.01 -15.99 -3.76
C LEU A 316 0.66 -16.59 -5.00
N SER A 317 -0.07 -16.72 -6.11
CA SER A 317 0.46 -17.27 -7.37
C SER A 317 1.61 -16.46 -7.95
N TYR A 318 1.78 -15.20 -7.55
CA TYR A 318 2.91 -14.37 -7.99
C TYR A 318 4.23 -14.82 -7.34
N GLY A 319 4.22 -15.47 -6.17
CA GLY A 319 5.44 -16.00 -5.52
C GLY A 319 6.48 -14.94 -5.15
N SER A 320 6.10 -13.67 -5.10
CA SER A 320 6.95 -12.53 -4.79
C SER A 320 6.30 -11.71 -3.66
N PRO A 321 7.09 -11.05 -2.79
CA PRO A 321 6.57 -10.06 -1.85
C PRO A 321 5.75 -8.97 -2.55
N TYR A 322 6.03 -8.71 -3.83
CA TYR A 322 5.24 -7.81 -4.67
C TYR A 322 4.37 -8.61 -5.63
N MET A 323 3.05 -8.46 -5.53
CA MET A 323 2.09 -9.15 -6.38
C MET A 323 1.26 -8.20 -7.27
N GLY A 324 0.47 -8.77 -8.17
CA GLY A 324 -0.33 -8.02 -9.15
C GLY A 324 0.52 -7.29 -10.20
N PRO A 325 -0.08 -6.35 -10.97
CA PRO A 325 0.63 -5.69 -12.06
C PRO A 325 1.89 -4.91 -11.62
N ILE A 326 1.87 -4.27 -10.45
CA ILE A 326 3.06 -3.60 -9.90
C ILE A 326 4.16 -4.61 -9.57
N GLY A 327 3.81 -5.76 -8.98
CA GLY A 327 4.75 -6.82 -8.66
C GLY A 327 5.34 -7.50 -9.89
N ALA A 328 4.53 -7.70 -10.93
CA ALA A 328 4.96 -8.26 -12.20
C ALA A 328 5.96 -7.38 -12.97
N VAL A 329 5.99 -6.06 -12.68
CA VAL A 329 7.02 -5.15 -13.20
C VAL A 329 8.20 -5.07 -12.22
N LEU A 330 7.94 -4.81 -10.95
CA LEU A 330 9.00 -4.49 -9.99
C LEU A 330 9.87 -5.70 -9.63
N SER A 331 9.29 -6.88 -9.46
CA SER A 331 10.03 -8.06 -9.00
C SER A 331 11.17 -8.47 -9.92
N PRO A 332 10.99 -8.63 -11.25
CA PRO A 332 12.11 -8.95 -12.14
C PRO A 332 13.17 -7.83 -12.22
N LEU A 333 12.79 -6.58 -11.93
CA LEU A 333 13.74 -5.45 -11.91
C LEU A 333 14.59 -5.39 -10.63
N ILE A 334 14.00 -5.72 -9.48
CA ILE A 334 14.71 -5.79 -8.19
C ILE A 334 15.55 -7.07 -8.10
N TRP A 335 15.05 -8.18 -8.66
CA TRP A 335 15.74 -9.47 -8.72
C TRP A 335 15.95 -9.92 -10.17
N PRO A 336 17.01 -9.42 -10.83
CA PRO A 336 17.31 -9.73 -12.24
C PRO A 336 17.96 -11.11 -12.43
N ASP A 337 17.84 -12.03 -11.46
CA ASP A 337 18.39 -13.38 -11.50
C ASP A 337 17.48 -14.38 -12.26
N GLY A 338 16.45 -13.87 -12.93
CA GLY A 338 15.50 -14.64 -13.74
C GLY A 338 14.39 -15.33 -12.94
N ARG A 339 14.41 -15.30 -11.60
CA ARG A 339 13.44 -16.05 -10.77
C ARG A 339 11.99 -15.57 -10.90
N TYR A 340 11.81 -14.35 -11.41
CA TYR A 340 10.52 -13.70 -11.65
C TYR A 340 10.29 -13.30 -13.11
N ALA A 341 11.07 -13.86 -14.05
CA ALA A 341 10.96 -13.57 -15.49
C ALA A 341 9.61 -14.03 -16.10
N ASP A 342 8.87 -14.89 -15.41
CA ASP A 342 7.53 -15.36 -15.77
C ASP A 342 6.42 -14.33 -15.45
N LEU A 343 6.62 -13.46 -14.44
CA LEU A 343 5.57 -12.56 -13.95
C LEU A 343 5.09 -11.53 -14.99
N PRO A 344 5.91 -10.96 -15.88
CA PRO A 344 5.42 -10.10 -16.95
C PRO A 344 4.35 -10.76 -17.84
N PHE A 345 4.35 -12.11 -17.92
CA PHE A 345 3.37 -12.90 -18.67
C PHE A 345 2.05 -13.11 -17.92
N ALA A 346 2.00 -12.82 -16.61
CA ALA A 346 0.79 -12.83 -15.77
C ALA A 346 -0.14 -11.63 -16.02
N SER A 347 -0.37 -11.27 -17.28
CA SER A 347 -1.15 -10.10 -17.67
C SER A 347 -1.83 -10.29 -19.02
N SER A 348 -3.08 -9.84 -19.12
CA SER A 348 -3.79 -9.70 -20.40
C SER A 348 -3.42 -8.43 -21.16
N LEU A 349 -2.57 -7.57 -20.58
CA LEU A 349 -2.16 -6.27 -21.15
C LEU A 349 -3.33 -5.30 -21.42
N CYS A 350 -4.45 -5.47 -20.72
CA CYS A 350 -5.67 -4.66 -20.90
C CYS A 350 -5.57 -3.17 -20.50
N GLY A 351 -4.42 -2.67 -20.04
CA GLY A 351 -4.23 -1.25 -19.72
C GLY A 351 -4.82 -0.73 -18.40
N ARG A 352 -5.80 -1.43 -17.80
CA ARG A 352 -6.50 -0.98 -16.56
C ARG A 352 -5.59 -0.58 -15.41
N CYS A 353 -4.46 -1.27 -15.24
CA CYS A 353 -3.49 -0.95 -14.18
C CYS A 353 -2.87 0.44 -14.32
N THR A 354 -2.72 0.93 -15.55
CA THR A 354 -2.22 2.28 -15.85
C THR A 354 -3.31 3.32 -15.66
N GLU A 355 -4.52 3.05 -16.17
CA GLU A 355 -5.67 3.94 -16.00
C GLU A 355 -6.01 4.17 -14.52
N ALA A 356 -5.95 3.11 -13.70
CA ALA A 356 -6.23 3.18 -12.27
C ALA A 356 -5.06 3.74 -11.43
N CYS A 357 -3.89 4.00 -12.00
CA CYS A 357 -2.74 4.44 -11.21
C CYS A 357 -2.86 5.92 -10.82
N PRO A 358 -2.95 6.27 -9.52
CA PRO A 358 -3.10 7.66 -9.10
C PRO A 358 -1.82 8.50 -9.28
N VAL A 359 -0.69 7.86 -9.63
CA VAL A 359 0.62 8.49 -9.84
C VAL A 359 1.20 8.19 -11.23
N GLY A 360 0.32 7.89 -12.20
CA GLY A 360 0.66 7.91 -13.63
C GLY A 360 1.54 6.79 -14.17
N ILE A 361 1.72 5.66 -13.46
CA ILE A 361 2.67 4.61 -13.88
C ILE A 361 2.13 3.82 -15.09
N PRO A 362 2.87 3.76 -16.23
CA PRO A 362 2.45 3.04 -17.42
C PRO A 362 2.77 1.52 -17.35
N LEU A 363 2.32 0.85 -16.27
CA LEU A 363 2.60 -0.57 -15.99
C LEU A 363 2.38 -1.50 -17.20
N HIS A 364 1.32 -1.32 -18.00
CA HIS A 364 1.06 -2.19 -19.16
C HIS A 364 2.15 -2.09 -20.25
N ARG A 365 2.79 -0.93 -20.41
CA ARG A 365 3.91 -0.74 -21.34
C ARG A 365 5.17 -1.39 -20.78
N MET A 366 5.47 -1.17 -19.51
CA MET A 366 6.61 -1.79 -18.84
C MET A 366 6.53 -3.33 -18.85
N LEU A 367 5.32 -3.90 -18.70
CA LEU A 367 5.11 -5.35 -18.84
C LEU A 367 5.41 -5.85 -20.26
N LEU A 368 5.11 -5.06 -21.30
CA LEU A 368 5.47 -5.39 -22.68
C LEU A 368 6.98 -5.33 -22.88
N ASP A 369 7.63 -4.29 -22.36
CA ASP A 369 9.08 -4.13 -22.45
C ASP A 369 9.79 -5.29 -21.72
N LEU A 370 9.35 -5.65 -20.51
CA LEU A 370 9.93 -6.79 -19.77
C LEU A 370 9.73 -8.15 -20.47
N ARG A 371 8.62 -8.33 -21.21
CA ARG A 371 8.46 -9.54 -22.04
C ARG A 371 9.46 -9.56 -23.19
N ALA A 372 9.76 -8.41 -23.79
CA ALA A 372 10.78 -8.30 -24.83
C ALA A 372 12.18 -8.59 -24.24
N ASP A 373 12.52 -7.97 -23.11
CA ASP A 373 13.78 -8.19 -22.40
C ASP A 373 13.96 -9.67 -22.03
N ALA A 374 12.93 -10.34 -21.50
CA ALA A 374 12.98 -11.77 -21.18
C ALA A 374 13.21 -12.66 -22.43
N VAL A 375 12.64 -12.29 -23.58
CA VAL A 375 12.87 -13.02 -24.85
C VAL A 375 14.29 -12.83 -25.37
N GLU A 376 14.84 -11.61 -25.25
CA GLU A 376 16.20 -11.25 -25.64
C GLU A 376 17.23 -11.92 -24.74
N ALA A 377 16.99 -11.94 -23.42
CA ALA A 377 17.82 -12.63 -22.42
C ALA A 377 17.74 -14.16 -22.51
N GLY A 378 16.78 -14.71 -23.28
CA GLY A 378 16.61 -16.16 -23.43
C GLY A 378 15.87 -16.82 -22.26
N GLU A 379 15.31 -16.03 -21.36
CA GLU A 379 14.49 -16.46 -20.22
C GLU A 379 13.07 -16.83 -20.65
N ALA A 380 12.62 -16.29 -21.79
CA ALA A 380 11.32 -16.59 -22.38
C ALA A 380 11.40 -16.98 -23.88
N GLY A 381 10.39 -17.72 -24.32
CA GLY A 381 10.21 -18.16 -25.70
C GLY A 381 11.04 -19.39 -26.07
N THR A 382 10.38 -20.43 -26.59
CA THR A 382 11.08 -21.65 -27.02
C THR A 382 11.77 -21.47 -28.39
N ARG A 383 12.81 -22.26 -28.70
CA ARG A 383 13.45 -22.20 -30.04
C ARG A 383 12.45 -22.40 -31.20
N PRO A 384 11.51 -23.37 -31.15
CA PRO A 384 10.49 -23.52 -32.18
C PRO A 384 9.59 -22.29 -32.32
N GLU A 385 9.17 -21.70 -31.19
CA GLU A 385 8.34 -20.50 -31.19
C GLU A 385 9.07 -19.30 -31.81
N LYS A 386 10.34 -19.06 -31.42
CA LYS A 386 11.17 -17.99 -32.01
C LYS A 386 11.32 -18.17 -33.53
N LEU A 387 11.49 -19.41 -33.99
CA LEU A 387 11.56 -19.71 -35.43
C LEU A 387 10.22 -19.47 -36.13
N GLY A 388 9.11 -19.85 -35.49
CA GLY A 388 7.75 -19.60 -35.98
C GLY A 388 7.47 -18.11 -36.17
N TRP A 389 7.79 -17.28 -35.17
CA TRP A 389 7.64 -15.83 -35.26
C TRP A 389 8.54 -15.20 -36.33
N LYS A 390 9.80 -15.67 -36.47
CA LYS A 390 10.68 -15.21 -37.55
C LYS A 390 10.15 -15.56 -38.93
N ALA A 391 9.62 -16.78 -39.10
CA ALA A 391 9.00 -17.21 -40.35
C ALA A 391 7.77 -16.36 -40.67
N TRP A 392 6.89 -16.15 -39.68
CA TRP A 392 5.72 -15.28 -39.80
C TRP A 392 6.11 -13.84 -40.19
N ALA A 393 7.03 -13.22 -39.45
CA ALA A 393 7.51 -11.87 -39.74
C ALA A 393 8.07 -11.77 -41.17
N THR A 394 8.84 -12.77 -41.62
CA THR A 394 9.40 -12.80 -42.98
C THR A 394 8.31 -12.92 -44.06
N MET A 395 7.27 -13.73 -43.80
CA MET A 395 6.13 -13.90 -44.71
C MET A 395 5.29 -12.62 -44.82
N PHE A 396 5.16 -11.85 -43.73
CA PHE A 396 4.28 -10.68 -43.68
C PHE A 396 5.00 -9.31 -43.75
N ALA A 397 6.34 -9.27 -43.78
CA ALA A 397 7.13 -8.05 -43.91
C ALA A 397 6.97 -7.29 -45.24
N GLY A 398 6.20 -7.82 -46.20
CA GLY A 398 5.98 -7.15 -47.48
C GLY A 398 4.64 -7.50 -48.11
N ARG A 399 4.02 -6.53 -48.80
CA ARG A 399 2.67 -6.64 -49.37
C ARG A 399 2.49 -7.86 -50.28
N GLN A 400 3.46 -8.17 -51.14
CA GLN A 400 3.37 -9.33 -52.05
C GLN A 400 3.50 -10.66 -51.29
N ARG A 401 4.47 -10.77 -50.39
CA ARG A 401 4.69 -11.98 -49.58
C ARG A 401 3.48 -12.28 -48.68
N GLY A 402 2.94 -11.25 -48.03
CA GLY A 402 1.73 -11.38 -47.22
C GLY A 402 0.52 -11.82 -48.05
N ARG A 403 0.32 -11.26 -49.24
CA ARG A 403 -0.77 -11.69 -50.16
C ARG A 403 -0.62 -13.13 -50.63
N ILE A 404 0.60 -13.57 -50.92
CA ILE A 404 0.89 -14.97 -51.30
C ILE A 404 0.60 -15.87 -50.09
N ALA A 405 1.13 -15.55 -48.91
CA ALA A 405 0.92 -16.31 -47.69
C ALA A 405 -0.57 -16.45 -47.35
N SER A 406 -1.35 -15.36 -47.39
CA SER A 406 -2.81 -15.40 -47.15
C SER A 406 -3.58 -16.17 -48.23
N THR A 407 -3.11 -16.17 -49.47
CA THR A 407 -3.74 -16.94 -50.56
C THR A 407 -3.45 -18.43 -50.41
N VAL A 408 -2.20 -18.80 -50.11
CA VAL A 408 -1.81 -20.18 -49.81
C VAL A 408 -2.54 -20.69 -48.57
N ALA A 409 -2.64 -19.89 -47.50
CA ALA A 409 -3.39 -20.25 -46.30
C ALA A 409 -4.87 -20.51 -46.59
N ARG A 410 -5.52 -19.68 -47.43
CA ARG A 410 -6.91 -19.89 -47.85
C ARG A 410 -7.10 -21.15 -48.69
N LEU A 411 -6.19 -21.42 -49.63
CA LEU A 411 -6.21 -22.63 -50.45
C LEU A 411 -5.92 -23.90 -49.63
N GLY A 412 -5.07 -23.79 -48.60
CA GLY A 412 -4.75 -24.88 -47.66
C GLY A 412 -5.86 -25.14 -46.64
N ALA A 413 -6.50 -24.10 -46.12
CA ALA A 413 -7.66 -24.22 -45.23
C ALA A 413 -8.85 -24.91 -45.92
N GLY A 414 -9.03 -24.68 -47.23
CA GLY A 414 -10.03 -25.36 -48.05
C GLY A 414 -9.80 -26.85 -48.28
N ARG A 415 -8.67 -27.43 -47.83
CA ARG A 415 -8.33 -28.85 -48.08
C ARG A 415 -8.04 -29.70 -46.83
N GLY A 416 -8.24 -29.21 -45.61
CA GLY A 416 -8.11 -30.11 -44.44
C GLY A 416 -7.97 -29.51 -43.05
N LEU A 417 -8.20 -28.21 -42.83
CA LEU A 417 -8.06 -27.59 -41.50
C LEU A 417 -9.37 -26.92 -41.05
N HIS A 418 -10.46 -27.68 -41.06
CA HIS A 418 -11.64 -27.37 -40.24
C HIS A 418 -11.67 -28.15 -38.91
N ALA A 419 -10.67 -28.98 -38.63
CA ALA A 419 -10.58 -29.73 -37.38
C ALA A 419 -9.68 -29.00 -36.36
N ALA A 420 -10.17 -27.86 -35.85
CA ALA A 420 -9.81 -27.24 -34.56
C ALA A 420 -10.26 -25.76 -34.50
N SER A 421 -11.30 -25.35 -35.23
CA SER A 421 -12.17 -24.32 -34.65
C SER A 421 -13.01 -25.05 -33.61
N GLY A 422 -12.43 -25.28 -32.43
CA GLY A 422 -13.27 -25.27 -31.24
C GLY A 422 -14.12 -24.03 -31.41
N GLU A 423 -15.44 -24.21 -31.51
CA GLU A 423 -16.36 -23.09 -31.46
C GLU A 423 -15.79 -22.19 -30.38
N LEU A 424 -15.36 -20.97 -30.75
CA LEU A 424 -15.58 -19.85 -29.88
C LEU A 424 -17.11 -19.83 -29.77
N ARG A 425 -17.64 -20.74 -28.94
CA ARG A 425 -18.79 -20.44 -28.14
C ARG A 425 -18.31 -19.18 -27.46
N ALA A 426 -18.67 -18.05 -28.05
CA ALA A 426 -19.27 -17.00 -27.28
C ALA A 426 -20.28 -17.74 -26.42
N GLY A 427 -19.80 -18.28 -25.29
CA GLY A 427 -20.65 -18.52 -24.17
C GLY A 427 -21.39 -17.21 -24.10
N THR A 428 -22.69 -17.28 -24.29
CA THR A 428 -23.57 -16.30 -23.73
C THR A 428 -23.27 -16.36 -22.24
N ALA A 429 -22.16 -15.73 -21.82
CA ALA A 429 -22.11 -14.97 -20.61
C ALA A 429 -23.36 -14.13 -20.77
N ARG A 430 -24.45 -14.61 -20.16
CA ARG A 430 -25.59 -13.76 -19.88
C ARG A 430 -24.94 -12.48 -19.40
N GLY A 431 -25.15 -11.42 -20.17
CA GLY A 431 -24.68 -10.10 -19.84
C GLY A 431 -25.43 -9.64 -18.60
N GLU A 432 -25.15 -10.26 -17.47
CA GLU A 432 -25.11 -9.55 -16.21
C GLU A 432 -23.94 -8.60 -16.39
N GLU A 433 -24.24 -7.34 -16.65
CA GLU A 433 -23.51 -6.11 -16.32
C GLU A 433 -22.14 -6.33 -15.63
N ASN A 434 -21.21 -7.03 -16.29
CA ASN A 434 -19.91 -7.42 -15.73
C ASN A 434 -18.77 -6.52 -16.22
N ALA A 435 -19.11 -5.55 -17.05
CA ALA A 435 -18.41 -4.28 -17.06
C ALA A 435 -19.11 -3.40 -16.02
N ALA A 436 -18.73 -3.52 -14.74
CA ALA A 436 -18.56 -2.28 -14.00
C ALA A 436 -17.52 -1.51 -14.81
N ALA A 437 -18.00 -0.71 -15.76
CA ALA A 437 -17.20 0.21 -16.52
C ALA A 437 -16.47 1.00 -15.46
N PHE A 438 -15.14 0.90 -15.46
CA PHE A 438 -14.34 1.83 -14.70
C PHE A 438 -14.76 3.19 -15.25
N VAL A 439 -15.51 3.96 -14.47
CA VAL A 439 -15.98 5.28 -14.86
C VAL A 439 -14.70 6.08 -15.06
N PRO A 440 -14.35 6.50 -16.29
CA PRO A 440 -13.21 7.39 -16.47
C PRO A 440 -13.29 8.51 -15.45
N VAL A 441 -12.19 8.92 -14.81
CA VAL A 441 -12.23 9.98 -13.78
C VAL A 441 -12.94 11.24 -14.30
N GLN A 442 -12.78 11.52 -15.60
CA GLN A 442 -13.46 12.62 -16.32
C GLN A 442 -14.99 12.51 -16.40
N SER A 443 -15.55 11.36 -16.05
CA SER A 443 -16.99 11.07 -16.04
C SER A 443 -17.55 10.83 -14.62
N ILE A 444 -16.72 11.02 -13.59
CA ILE A 444 -17.20 11.05 -12.20
C ILE A 444 -17.82 12.44 -11.98
N GLU A 445 -19.14 12.49 -11.83
CA GLU A 445 -19.82 13.75 -11.52
C GLU A 445 -19.40 14.26 -10.14
N PRO A 446 -19.20 15.58 -9.95
CA PRO A 446 -18.91 16.15 -8.65
C PRO A 446 -20.05 15.85 -7.67
N GLU A 447 -19.73 15.34 -6.48
CA GLU A 447 -20.72 15.10 -5.44
C GLU A 447 -21.43 16.39 -5.04
N SER A 448 -22.75 16.32 -4.84
CA SER A 448 -23.52 17.39 -4.20
C SER A 448 -23.16 17.44 -2.71
N ALA A 449 -22.15 18.24 -2.36
CA ALA A 449 -21.68 18.45 -0.99
C ALA A 449 -21.78 19.93 -0.59
N PRO A 450 -21.85 20.25 0.72
CA PRO A 450 -21.85 21.64 1.17
C PRO A 450 -20.63 22.40 0.63
N GLN A 451 -20.86 23.63 0.18
CA GLN A 451 -19.79 24.50 -0.32
C GLN A 451 -19.04 25.19 0.83
N GLU A 452 -19.73 25.50 1.92
CA GLU A 452 -19.16 26.10 3.12
C GLU A 452 -18.31 25.05 3.88
N LEU A 453 -17.15 25.47 4.41
CA LEU A 453 -16.11 24.56 4.91
C LEU A 453 -16.52 23.89 6.22
N GLU A 454 -17.16 24.60 7.14
CA GLU A 454 -17.65 24.03 8.40
C GLU A 454 -18.73 22.97 8.14
N ALA A 455 -19.71 23.29 7.28
CA ALA A 455 -20.76 22.37 6.88
C ALA A 455 -20.20 21.13 6.17
N LEU A 456 -19.21 21.30 5.29
CA LEU A 456 -18.53 20.18 4.64
C LEU A 456 -17.76 19.33 5.66
N PHE A 457 -17.02 19.96 6.56
CA PHE A 457 -16.28 19.28 7.63
C PHE A 457 -17.22 18.43 8.48
N ARG A 458 -18.32 19.01 8.98
CA ARG A 458 -19.35 18.29 9.77
C ARG A 458 -19.90 17.10 9.01
N HIS A 459 -20.25 17.29 7.74
CA HIS A 459 -20.77 16.22 6.89
C HIS A 459 -19.77 15.06 6.73
N ARG A 460 -18.49 15.35 6.51
CA ARG A 460 -17.44 14.33 6.35
C ARG A 460 -17.07 13.65 7.66
N ALA A 461 -16.94 14.41 8.74
CA ALA A 461 -16.68 13.88 10.07
C ALA A 461 -17.80 12.93 10.51
N ALA A 462 -19.07 13.29 10.27
CA ALA A 462 -20.22 12.43 10.57
C ALA A 462 -20.17 11.09 9.81
N ALA A 463 -19.74 11.10 8.54
CA ALA A 463 -19.57 9.87 7.75
C ALA A 463 -18.47 8.93 8.30
N LEU A 464 -17.54 9.46 9.11
CA LEU A 464 -16.53 8.69 9.83
C LEU A 464 -17.00 8.24 11.22
N GLY A 465 -18.21 8.64 11.63
CA GLY A 465 -18.74 8.44 12.98
C GLY A 465 -18.10 9.35 14.03
N VAL A 466 -17.58 10.50 13.63
CA VAL A 466 -17.06 11.55 14.52
C VAL A 466 -18.22 12.47 14.90
N LEU A 467 -18.41 12.68 16.20
CA LEU A 467 -19.40 13.62 16.71
C LEU A 467 -18.84 15.04 16.66
N VAL A 468 -19.49 15.95 15.93
CA VAL A 468 -19.09 17.37 15.85
C VAL A 468 -20.14 18.24 16.52
N VAL A 469 -19.76 18.92 17.60
CA VAL A 469 -20.66 19.71 18.47
C VAL A 469 -20.10 21.12 18.68
N ASP A 470 -20.94 22.06 19.09
CA ASP A 470 -20.50 23.42 19.45
C ASP A 470 -20.03 23.51 20.91
N THR A 471 -20.45 22.57 21.75
CA THR A 471 -20.03 22.48 23.15
C THR A 471 -20.04 21.03 23.58
N VAL A 472 -19.00 20.59 24.29
CA VAL A 472 -18.90 19.23 24.83
C VAL A 472 -18.66 19.28 26.33
N GLU A 473 -19.39 18.46 27.08
CA GLU A 473 -19.09 18.22 28.49
C GLU A 473 -18.03 17.10 28.59
N PRO A 474 -16.82 17.38 29.12
CA PRO A 474 -15.80 16.36 29.27
C PRO A 474 -16.23 15.25 30.24
N MET A 475 -15.92 14.01 29.89
CA MET A 475 -16.12 12.84 30.73
C MET A 475 -14.80 12.40 31.37
N GLU A 476 -14.90 11.68 32.49
CA GLU A 476 -13.74 11.03 33.09
C GLU A 476 -13.07 10.08 32.09
N GLY A 477 -11.74 10.19 31.95
CA GLY A 477 -10.97 9.41 30.98
C GLY A 477 -10.84 10.05 29.59
N ASP A 478 -11.50 11.17 29.33
CA ASP A 478 -11.32 11.92 28.09
C ASP A 478 -9.90 12.46 27.95
N ARG A 479 -9.36 12.37 26.74
CA ARG A 479 -8.19 13.15 26.36
C ARG A 479 -8.60 14.39 25.57
N LEU A 480 -8.45 15.55 26.19
CA LEU A 480 -8.70 16.85 25.57
C LEU A 480 -7.44 17.36 24.89
N VAL A 481 -7.56 17.82 23.65
CA VAL A 481 -6.47 18.44 22.87
C VAL A 481 -6.98 19.57 21.99
N ASP A 482 -6.08 20.48 21.63
CA ASP A 482 -6.35 21.56 20.67
C ASP A 482 -5.81 21.21 19.29
N ALA A 483 -6.66 21.30 18.28
CA ALA A 483 -6.23 21.18 16.88
C ALA A 483 -5.60 22.49 16.40
N THR A 484 -4.55 22.35 15.61
CA THR A 484 -3.96 23.46 14.85
C THR A 484 -4.90 23.88 13.72
N GLY A 485 -5.66 22.93 13.15
CA GLY A 485 -6.72 23.21 12.17
C GLY A 485 -7.45 21.95 11.72
N GLY A 486 -8.35 22.10 10.74
CA GLY A 486 -9.20 21.03 10.22
C GLY A 486 -9.14 20.91 8.70
N ILE A 487 -9.46 19.74 8.16
CA ILE A 487 -9.52 19.47 6.72
C ILE A 487 -10.95 19.08 6.36
N ALA A 488 -11.69 20.00 5.75
CA ALA A 488 -13.11 19.86 5.50
C ALA A 488 -13.44 18.65 4.62
N ASN A 489 -12.68 18.44 3.55
CA ASN A 489 -13.00 17.41 2.56
C ASN A 489 -12.81 15.98 3.07
N THR A 490 -12.01 15.81 4.13
CA THR A 490 -11.75 14.50 4.75
C THR A 490 -12.42 14.36 6.12
N GLY A 491 -12.90 15.45 6.72
CA GLY A 491 -13.42 15.47 8.09
C GLY A 491 -12.32 15.23 9.13
N SER A 492 -11.07 15.58 8.80
CA SER A 492 -9.89 15.29 9.62
C SER A 492 -9.46 16.51 10.43
N VAL A 493 -8.85 16.27 11.59
CA VAL A 493 -8.22 17.33 12.40
C VAL A 493 -6.71 17.20 12.36
N VAL A 494 -6.00 18.33 12.42
CA VAL A 494 -4.54 18.41 12.43
C VAL A 494 -4.09 18.79 13.82
N LEU A 495 -3.29 17.93 14.45
CA LEU A 495 -2.65 18.17 15.74
C LEU A 495 -1.15 18.37 15.50
N ALA A 496 -0.55 19.39 16.07
CA ALA A 496 0.89 19.64 16.00
C ALA A 496 1.50 19.84 17.39
N GLY A 497 2.81 19.63 17.51
CA GLY A 497 3.53 19.80 18.77
C GLY A 497 3.03 18.83 19.85
N GLU A 498 2.91 19.29 21.09
CA GLU A 498 2.54 18.46 22.25
C GLU A 498 1.15 17.81 22.11
N ASN A 499 0.21 18.47 21.42
CA ASN A 499 -1.13 17.93 21.16
C ASN A 499 -1.10 16.72 20.23
N SER A 500 -0.01 16.51 19.50
CA SER A 500 0.19 15.34 18.64
C SER A 500 0.83 14.14 19.36
N SER A 501 0.98 14.17 20.69
CA SER A 501 1.65 13.10 21.45
C SER A 501 0.91 11.75 21.35
N ARG A 502 1.50 10.79 20.62
CA ARG A 502 0.90 9.45 20.37
C ARG A 502 0.63 8.69 21.66
N ARG A 503 1.59 8.68 22.58
CA ARG A 503 1.44 8.02 23.89
C ARG A 503 0.19 8.51 24.63
N SER A 504 -0.06 9.82 24.57
CA SER A 504 -1.22 10.40 25.24
C SER A 504 -2.54 10.11 24.53
N LEU A 505 -2.54 10.08 23.20
CA LEU A 505 -3.76 9.88 22.40
C LEU A 505 -4.18 8.41 22.37
N LEU A 506 -3.22 7.49 22.26
CA LEU A 506 -3.49 6.05 22.17
C LEU A 506 -3.95 5.44 23.50
N GLY A 507 -3.57 6.02 24.63
CA GLY A 507 -4.02 5.57 25.95
C GLY A 507 -5.45 5.99 26.31
N ALA A 508 -6.09 6.82 25.48
CA ALA A 508 -7.43 7.33 25.74
C ALA A 508 -8.50 6.49 25.02
N GLN A 509 -9.61 6.20 25.70
CA GLN A 509 -10.79 5.60 25.04
C GLN A 509 -11.48 6.61 24.12
N ARG A 510 -11.55 7.87 24.56
CA ARG A 510 -12.19 8.96 23.82
C ARG A 510 -11.26 10.18 23.75
N ILE A 511 -11.15 10.74 22.55
CA ILE A 511 -10.43 12.00 22.33
C ILE A 511 -11.44 13.09 22.01
N VAL A 512 -11.29 14.22 22.71
CA VAL A 512 -12.07 15.43 22.48
C VAL A 512 -11.13 16.49 21.91
N VAL A 513 -11.42 16.94 20.69
CA VAL A 513 -10.58 17.89 19.96
C VAL A 513 -11.29 19.22 19.84
N ARG A 514 -10.69 20.29 20.36
CA ARG A 514 -11.17 21.66 20.13
C ARG A 514 -10.60 22.16 18.80
N LEU A 515 -11.47 22.62 17.92
CA LEU A 515 -11.12 23.08 16.58
C LEU A 515 -11.72 24.46 16.33
N ASN A 516 -10.86 25.44 16.11
CA ASN A 516 -11.27 26.78 15.65
C ASN A 516 -11.79 26.69 14.21
N ARG A 517 -13.03 27.16 14.00
CA ARG A 517 -13.71 27.17 12.69
C ARG A 517 -12.95 27.95 11.61
N GLU A 518 -12.21 28.99 12.00
CA GLU A 518 -11.42 29.83 11.09
C GLU A 518 -10.18 29.10 10.55
N HIS A 519 -9.75 28.00 11.18
CA HIS A 519 -8.58 27.22 10.79
C HIS A 519 -8.93 25.95 10.00
N ILE A 520 -10.13 25.88 9.43
CA ILE A 520 -10.54 24.79 8.55
C ILE A 520 -10.09 25.11 7.12
N VAL A 521 -9.24 24.24 6.55
CA VAL A 521 -8.85 24.26 5.14
C VAL A 521 -9.65 23.24 4.34
N ARG A 522 -9.69 23.39 3.01
CA ARG A 522 -10.51 22.51 2.17
C ARG A 522 -9.88 21.14 1.97
N TYR A 523 -8.65 21.08 1.46
CA TYR A 523 -8.00 19.84 1.03
C TYR A 523 -6.77 19.50 1.88
N PRO A 524 -6.35 18.22 1.93
CA PRO A 524 -5.12 17.83 2.63
C PRO A 524 -3.89 18.64 2.21
N THR A 525 -3.73 18.95 0.91
CA THR A 525 -2.60 19.75 0.41
C THR A 525 -2.58 21.21 0.89
N ASP A 526 -3.70 21.72 1.40
CA ASP A 526 -3.77 23.08 1.97
C ASP A 526 -3.35 23.10 3.45
N ALA A 527 -3.17 21.92 4.07
CA ALA A 527 -2.86 21.78 5.49
C ALA A 527 -1.37 21.93 5.82
N GLY A 528 -0.50 22.23 4.83
CA GLY A 528 0.95 22.29 5.03
C GLY A 528 1.37 23.23 6.18
N GLY A 529 0.77 24.42 6.25
CA GLY A 529 1.02 25.38 7.33
C GLY A 529 0.50 24.94 8.71
N LEU A 530 -0.44 23.99 8.75
CA LEU A 530 -1.01 23.46 9.99
C LEU A 530 -0.13 22.39 10.65
N LEU A 531 0.83 21.82 9.92
CA LEU A 531 1.73 20.76 10.44
C LEU A 531 2.81 21.30 11.37
N GLY A 532 3.09 22.61 11.35
CA GLY A 532 4.24 23.20 12.04
C GLY A 532 5.59 22.59 11.65
N ASP A 533 6.61 22.78 12.48
CA ASP A 533 7.99 22.32 12.23
C ASP A 533 8.37 21.01 12.95
N GLY A 534 7.59 20.64 13.98
CA GLY A 534 7.82 19.47 14.83
C GLY A 534 6.99 18.25 14.40
N GLU A 535 6.64 17.42 15.38
CA GLU A 535 5.70 16.31 15.17
C GLU A 535 4.29 16.82 14.88
N ALA A 536 3.61 16.15 13.96
CA ALA A 536 2.21 16.41 13.65
C ALA A 536 1.45 15.12 13.36
N LEU A 537 0.14 15.16 13.55
CA LEU A 537 -0.78 14.05 13.33
C LEU A 537 -2.03 14.56 12.65
N ILE A 538 -2.39 13.98 11.51
CA ILE A 538 -3.72 14.14 10.93
C ILE A 538 -4.57 12.98 11.43
N LEU A 539 -5.59 13.29 12.24
CA LEU A 539 -6.50 12.32 12.83
C LEU A 539 -7.82 12.31 12.04
N THR A 540 -8.19 11.16 11.49
CA THR A 540 -9.35 10.97 10.61
C THR A 540 -10.29 9.92 11.19
N GLY A 541 -11.02 10.31 12.24
CA GLY A 541 -11.84 9.38 13.02
C GLY A 541 -11.03 8.58 14.04
N ALA A 542 -11.71 7.61 14.66
CA ALA A 542 -11.15 6.74 15.70
C ALA A 542 -10.23 5.64 15.13
N SER A 543 -9.49 4.98 16.04
CA SER A 543 -8.74 3.76 15.71
C SER A 543 -9.70 2.70 15.20
N ARG A 544 -9.38 2.09 14.06
CA ARG A 544 -10.22 1.06 13.46
C ARG A 544 -9.44 0.09 12.59
N THR A 545 -9.92 -1.14 12.53
CA THR A 545 -9.55 -2.12 11.51
C THR A 545 -10.81 -2.64 10.84
N ALA A 546 -10.65 -3.33 9.73
CA ALA A 546 -11.75 -4.01 9.06
C ALA A 546 -11.34 -5.48 8.83
N ASP A 547 -12.24 -6.39 9.14
CA ASP A 547 -12.02 -7.79 8.82
C ASP A 547 -12.12 -8.03 7.29
N ILE A 548 -11.85 -9.26 6.86
CA ILE A 548 -11.93 -9.67 5.45
C ILE A 548 -13.33 -9.46 4.84
N GLU A 549 -14.39 -9.43 5.66
CA GLU A 549 -15.77 -9.14 5.24
C GLU A 549 -16.16 -7.65 5.37
N LYS A 550 -15.19 -6.80 5.68
CA LYS A 550 -15.31 -5.33 5.81
C LYS A 550 -16.16 -4.87 7.00
N GLN A 551 -16.32 -5.71 8.03
CA GLN A 551 -16.87 -5.29 9.31
C GLN A 551 -15.82 -4.47 10.07
N ILE A 552 -16.20 -3.26 10.46
CA ILE A 552 -15.30 -2.33 11.14
C ILE A 552 -15.27 -2.65 12.64
N VAL A 553 -14.06 -2.86 13.17
CA VAL A 553 -13.79 -2.98 14.60
C VAL A 553 -13.04 -1.73 15.05
N ARG A 554 -13.57 -1.01 16.04
CA ARG A 554 -12.95 0.20 16.61
C ARG A 554 -12.16 -0.11 17.87
N GLY A 555 -11.22 0.78 18.22
CA GLY A 555 -10.46 0.69 19.48
C GLY A 555 -9.49 -0.47 19.52
N ILE A 556 -8.66 -0.60 18.48
CA ILE A 556 -7.58 -1.59 18.47
C ILE A 556 -6.47 -1.11 19.40
N HIS A 557 -5.56 -0.25 18.94
CA HIS A 557 -4.47 0.29 19.77
C HIS A 557 -4.62 1.78 20.08
N GLY A 558 -5.79 2.36 19.84
CA GLY A 558 -6.06 3.78 20.05
C GLY A 558 -7.52 4.03 20.42
N PRO A 559 -8.00 5.29 20.30
CA PRO A 559 -9.34 5.66 20.76
C PRO A 559 -10.44 4.90 20.04
N GLU A 560 -11.50 4.59 20.78
CA GLU A 560 -12.78 4.08 20.28
C GLU A 560 -13.62 5.21 19.69
N ASP A 561 -13.52 6.41 20.28
CA ASP A 561 -14.33 7.57 19.93
C ASP A 561 -13.50 8.84 19.72
N LEU A 562 -13.94 9.64 18.75
CA LEU A 562 -13.43 10.98 18.47
C LEU A 562 -14.59 11.96 18.46
N VAL A 563 -14.47 13.03 19.26
CA VAL A 563 -15.41 14.15 19.32
C VAL A 563 -14.66 15.42 18.94
N VAL A 564 -15.29 16.26 18.12
CA VAL A 564 -14.77 17.58 17.76
C VAL A 564 -15.70 18.66 18.29
N GLU A 565 -15.17 19.52 19.16
CA GLU A 565 -15.81 20.75 19.60
C GLU A 565 -15.40 21.89 18.67
N LEU A 566 -16.36 22.47 17.94
CA LEU A 566 -16.12 23.60 17.06
C LEU A 566 -16.25 24.92 17.83
N THR A 567 -15.11 25.53 18.09
CA THR A 567 -14.97 26.79 18.83
C THR A 567 -14.92 27.99 17.92
#